data_AF-A0A4U5WZY4-F1
#
_entry.id   AF-A0A4U5WZY4-F1
#
_cell.length_a   1.000
_cell.length_b   1.000
_cell.length_c   1.000
_cell.angle_alpha   90.00
_cell.angle_beta   90.00
_cell.angle_gamma   90.00
#
_symmetry.space_group_name_H-M   'P 1'
#
loop_
_entity.id
_entity.type
_entity.pdbx_description
1 polymer ?
#
loop_
_entity_poly.entity_id
_entity_poly.type
_entity_poly.pdbx_seq_one_letter_code
_entity_poly.pdbx_strand_id
1 'polypeptide(L)'
;MGTDAAATSKGRRVLRGLAALAVTAALTAAAGGDRARDHPQGDAIALPAQASFLSGYEHAQVGAEYWVSGPLPDNGTARPLTVLRMRVLRVPEGLEVVRYGTATLRQTGGYLIGVTQDFAVGPARPFVVAPHGRAGAYVWMRVRVTGPVRGTLSGCRFWYRQGVVEYRQDVGCETVVRLGPPLRRA
;
A
#
# COMPACT_ATOMS: atom_id res chain seq x y z
N MET A 1 -67.46 -32.05 -41.31
CA MET A 1 -67.71 -31.28 -42.55
C MET A 1 -66.96 -29.97 -42.39
N GLY A 2 -65.98 -29.73 -43.26
CA GLY A 2 -64.91 -28.74 -43.07
C GLY A 2 -63.61 -29.32 -43.62
N THR A 3 -63.54 -29.40 -44.94
CA THR A 3 -62.38 -29.76 -45.76
C THR A 3 -61.55 -28.50 -46.04
N ASP A 4 -60.23 -28.63 -46.05
CA ASP A 4 -59.31 -28.02 -47.05
C ASP A 4 -57.89 -28.55 -46.76
N ALA A 5 -57.34 -29.41 -47.62
CA ALA A 5 -56.55 -29.09 -48.82
C ALA A 5 -55.17 -28.51 -48.44
N ALA A 6 -54.13 -29.35 -48.37
CA ALA A 6 -53.22 -29.69 -49.46
C ALA A 6 -52.12 -28.63 -49.69
N ALA A 7 -50.84 -29.00 -49.50
CA ALA A 7 -49.75 -28.64 -50.39
C ALA A 7 -48.43 -29.32 -49.97
N THR A 8 -48.04 -30.31 -50.76
CA THR A 8 -46.68 -30.84 -50.89
C THR A 8 -45.71 -29.77 -51.42
N SER A 9 -44.50 -29.66 -50.85
CA SER A 9 -43.35 -29.07 -51.55
C SER A 9 -42.01 -29.60 -51.03
N LYS A 10 -41.44 -30.50 -51.84
CA LYS A 10 -40.03 -30.68 -52.23
C LYS A 10 -38.91 -30.17 -51.29
N GLY A 11 -37.92 -31.06 -51.05
CA GLY A 11 -36.52 -30.65 -51.22
C GLY A 11 -35.52 -31.03 -50.13
N ARG A 12 -35.08 -32.30 -50.12
CA ARG A 12 -33.67 -32.74 -50.17
C ARG A 12 -32.59 -31.70 -49.75
N ARG A 13 -31.88 -31.94 -48.63
CA ARG A 13 -30.45 -32.35 -48.58
C ARG A 13 -29.79 -32.05 -47.22
N VAL A 14 -29.17 -33.10 -46.71
CA VAL A 14 -28.15 -33.23 -45.66
C VAL A 14 -27.03 -32.19 -45.76
N LEU A 15 -26.70 -31.57 -44.62
CA LEU A 15 -25.35 -31.11 -44.22
C LEU A 15 -25.29 -31.16 -42.69
N ARG A 16 -24.72 -32.20 -42.07
CA ARG A 16 -23.34 -32.24 -41.56
C ARG A 16 -22.88 -30.91 -40.97
N GLY A 17 -22.88 -30.83 -39.64
CA GLY A 17 -22.26 -29.75 -38.88
C GLY A 17 -21.97 -30.19 -37.44
N LEU A 18 -20.87 -30.92 -37.26
CA LEU A 18 -20.21 -31.10 -35.97
C LEU A 18 -19.69 -29.73 -35.52
N ALA A 19 -20.27 -29.15 -34.48
CA ALA A 19 -19.68 -28.00 -33.79
C ALA A 19 -19.10 -28.49 -32.46
N ALA A 20 -17.78 -28.67 -32.45
CA ALA A 20 -17.00 -28.99 -31.27
C ALA A 20 -17.02 -27.80 -30.29
N LEU A 21 -17.44 -28.04 -29.04
CA LEU A 21 -17.27 -27.10 -27.94
C LEU A 21 -15.79 -27.04 -27.55
N ALA A 22 -15.10 -25.97 -27.93
CA ALA A 22 -13.80 -25.63 -27.38
C ALA A 22 -14.01 -24.87 -26.05
N VAL A 23 -13.71 -25.55 -24.93
CA VAL A 23 -13.63 -24.94 -23.60
C VAL A 23 -12.25 -24.31 -23.46
N THR A 24 -12.16 -22.99 -23.62
CA THR A 24 -10.93 -22.25 -23.34
C THR A 24 -10.99 -21.71 -21.91
N ALA A 25 -10.49 -22.50 -20.97
CA ALA A 25 -10.21 -22.03 -19.61
C ALA A 25 -8.93 -21.18 -19.63
N ALA A 26 -9.07 -19.86 -19.72
CA ALA A 26 -7.95 -18.95 -19.52
C ALA A 26 -7.80 -18.68 -18.01
N LEU A 27 -6.93 -19.44 -17.34
CA LEU A 27 -6.34 -19.06 -16.05
C LEU A 27 -5.40 -17.87 -16.28
N THR A 28 -5.91 -16.66 -16.23
CA THR A 28 -5.10 -15.46 -16.09
C THR A 28 -4.65 -15.34 -14.64
N ALA A 29 -3.43 -15.80 -14.38
CA ALA A 29 -2.68 -15.47 -13.19
C ALA A 29 -2.67 -13.94 -13.04
N ALA A 30 -3.28 -13.44 -11.95
CA ALA A 30 -3.22 -12.04 -11.58
C ALA A 30 -1.78 -11.72 -11.12
N ALA A 31 -0.91 -11.45 -12.09
CA ALA A 31 0.24 -10.62 -11.89
C ALA A 31 -0.27 -9.30 -11.29
N GLY A 32 0.08 -9.06 -10.02
CA GLY A 32 -0.21 -7.83 -9.28
C GLY A 32 0.55 -6.66 -9.87
N GLY A 33 0.17 -6.25 -11.07
CA GLY A 33 0.47 -4.93 -11.60
C GLY A 33 -0.41 -3.92 -10.87
N ASP A 34 0.21 -2.80 -10.48
CA ASP A 34 -0.43 -1.56 -9.99
C ASP A 34 -1.41 -1.03 -11.08
N ARG A 35 -2.50 -1.76 -11.36
CA ARG A 35 -3.65 -1.19 -12.05
C ARG A 35 -4.19 -0.15 -11.09
N ALA A 36 -4.12 1.11 -11.48
CA ALA A 36 -4.76 2.22 -10.81
C ALA A 36 -6.26 1.93 -10.69
N ARG A 37 -6.65 1.23 -9.62
CA ARG A 37 -7.99 1.36 -9.08
C ARG A 37 -8.04 2.79 -8.56
N ASP A 38 -8.91 3.61 -9.14
CA ASP A 38 -9.22 4.93 -8.61
C ASP A 38 -9.92 4.74 -7.27
N HIS A 39 -9.10 4.57 -6.22
CA HIS A 39 -9.56 4.56 -4.86
C HIS A 39 -10.11 5.97 -4.54
N PRO A 40 -11.36 6.11 -4.07
CA PRO A 40 -11.91 7.41 -3.68
C PRO A 40 -11.00 8.09 -2.65
N GLN A 41 -10.92 9.41 -2.74
CA GLN A 41 -10.24 10.20 -1.73
C GLN A 41 -10.93 9.96 -0.37
N GLY A 42 -10.12 9.63 0.63
CA GLY A 42 -10.56 9.45 2.00
C GLY A 42 -10.18 10.63 2.90
N ASP A 43 -10.80 10.66 4.08
CA ASP A 43 -10.58 11.64 5.15
C ASP A 43 -10.47 11.02 6.56
N ALA A 44 -10.60 9.69 6.67
CA ALA A 44 -10.64 8.99 7.95
C ALA A 44 -9.31 8.93 8.71
N ILE A 45 -8.17 9.05 8.03
CA ILE A 45 -6.86 9.05 8.68
C ILE A 45 -6.58 10.46 9.20
N ALA A 46 -6.59 10.61 10.52
CA ALA A 46 -6.02 11.77 11.17
C ALA A 46 -4.55 11.47 11.48
N LEU A 47 -3.72 12.52 11.45
CA LEU A 47 -2.40 12.44 12.03
C LEU A 47 -2.41 13.21 13.35
N PRO A 48 -1.69 12.75 14.38
CA PRO A 48 -1.51 13.55 15.57
C PRO A 48 -0.90 14.91 15.16
N ALA A 49 -1.26 15.99 15.85
CA ALA A 49 -0.72 17.34 15.60
C ALA A 49 0.84 17.41 15.64
N GLN A 50 1.43 16.36 16.19
CA GLN A 50 2.84 16.06 16.34
C GLN A 50 3.48 15.30 15.15
N ALA A 51 2.71 14.89 14.15
CA ALA A 51 3.22 14.10 13.01
C ALA A 51 4.13 14.91 12.05
N SER A 52 4.28 16.20 12.30
CA SER A 52 5.28 17.10 11.74
C SER A 52 6.60 17.12 12.53
N PHE A 53 6.80 16.23 13.52
CA PHE A 53 8.12 16.04 14.09
C PHE A 53 9.06 15.53 13.01
N LEU A 54 10.03 16.39 12.66
CA LEU A 54 11.27 16.00 12.01
C LEU A 54 11.88 14.83 12.79
N SER A 55 11.54 13.60 12.41
CA SER A 55 12.35 12.45 12.75
C SER A 55 13.66 12.65 11.99
N GLY A 56 14.71 13.03 12.71
CA GLY A 56 16.00 13.38 12.17
C GLY A 56 17.01 12.28 12.47
N TYR A 57 17.79 11.86 11.47
CA TYR A 57 18.95 11.01 11.70
C TYR A 57 20.15 11.58 10.99
N GLU A 58 21.11 12.07 11.77
CA GLU A 58 22.25 12.84 11.26
C GLU A 58 23.53 12.01 11.10
N HIS A 59 23.42 10.69 11.21
CA HIS A 59 24.54 9.76 11.16
C HIS A 59 24.42 8.77 10.00
N ALA A 60 23.67 9.14 8.95
CA ALA A 60 23.46 8.27 7.80
C ALA A 60 24.75 8.10 6.99
N GLN A 61 25.00 6.89 6.49
CA GLN A 61 26.17 6.55 5.67
C GLN A 61 25.73 6.18 4.27
N VAL A 62 26.46 6.66 3.24
CA VAL A 62 26.25 6.22 1.85
C VAL A 62 26.47 4.72 1.75
N GLY A 63 25.58 4.03 1.02
CA GLY A 63 25.55 2.58 0.88
C GLY A 63 24.84 1.85 2.02
N ALA A 64 24.56 2.51 3.15
CA ALA A 64 23.82 1.91 4.25
C ALA A 64 22.30 2.00 4.04
N GLU A 65 21.60 1.11 4.72
CA GLU A 65 20.14 1.08 4.74
C GLU A 65 19.60 1.23 6.16
N TYR A 66 18.52 2.01 6.26
CA TYR A 66 17.87 2.34 7.51
C TYR A 66 16.37 2.07 7.41
N TRP A 67 15.75 1.70 8.52
CA TRP A 67 14.30 1.73 8.65
C TRP A 67 13.88 3.10 9.13
N VAL A 68 12.98 3.73 8.40
CA VAL A 68 12.36 5.00 8.74
C VAL A 68 10.89 4.73 9.09
N SER A 69 10.42 5.24 10.22
CA SER A 69 9.01 5.12 10.61
C SER A 69 8.13 6.03 9.74
N GLY A 70 7.05 5.49 9.17
CA GLY A 70 5.93 6.31 8.73
C GLY A 70 5.19 6.92 9.93
N PRO A 71 4.32 7.92 9.71
CA PRO A 71 3.51 8.45 10.79
C PRO A 71 2.55 7.37 11.31
N LEU A 72 2.27 7.42 12.62
CA LEU A 72 1.31 6.51 13.23
C LEU A 72 -0.11 7.08 13.02
N PRO A 73 -0.99 6.42 12.25
CA PRO A 73 -2.28 7.00 11.93
C PRO A 73 -3.24 6.89 13.12
N ASP A 74 -3.98 7.98 13.35
CA ASP A 74 -5.18 8.02 14.19
C ASP A 74 -6.42 7.83 13.29
N ASN A 75 -7.45 7.16 13.78
CA ASN A 75 -8.72 7.03 13.08
C ASN A 75 -9.66 8.16 13.52
N GLY A 76 -9.93 9.13 12.64
CA GLY A 76 -10.80 10.26 12.93
C GLY A 76 -12.31 9.95 12.95
N THR A 77 -12.70 8.70 12.71
CA THR A 77 -14.11 8.33 12.49
C THR A 77 -14.64 7.34 13.53
N ALA A 78 -15.97 7.24 13.60
CA ALA A 78 -16.68 6.27 14.44
C ALA A 78 -16.66 4.82 13.90
N ARG A 79 -16.03 4.57 12.75
CA ARG A 79 -15.95 3.25 12.12
C ARG A 79 -14.51 2.75 12.14
N PRO A 80 -14.26 1.45 12.41
CA PRO A 80 -12.90 0.92 12.31
C PRO A 80 -12.40 1.07 10.87
N LEU A 81 -11.10 1.31 10.72
CA LEU A 81 -10.42 1.27 9.43
C LEU A 81 -9.32 0.22 9.43
N THR A 82 -9.07 -0.38 8.28
CA THR A 82 -7.92 -1.26 8.06
C THR A 82 -6.93 -0.52 7.18
N VAL A 83 -5.76 -0.15 7.71
CA VAL A 83 -4.66 0.36 6.88
C VAL A 83 -4.13 -0.80 6.06
N LEU A 84 -4.09 -0.64 4.74
CA LEU A 84 -3.65 -1.68 3.79
C LEU A 84 -2.19 -1.48 3.39
N ARG A 85 -1.80 -0.24 3.11
CA ARG A 85 -0.45 0.16 2.70
C ARG A 85 -0.22 1.65 2.92
N MET A 86 1.04 2.03 2.98
CA MET A 86 1.51 3.42 2.93
C MET A 86 2.62 3.54 1.89
N ARG A 87 2.73 4.68 1.22
CA ARG A 87 3.91 5.09 0.46
C ARG A 87 4.30 6.52 0.80
N VAL A 88 5.59 6.82 0.76
CA VAL A 88 6.05 8.21 0.71
C VAL A 88 5.83 8.75 -0.72
N LEU A 89 5.48 10.03 -0.83
CA LEU A 89 5.19 10.68 -2.12
C LEU A 89 6.43 11.34 -2.73
N ARG A 90 7.29 11.93 -1.90
CA ARG A 90 8.52 12.59 -2.33
C ARG A 90 9.72 11.98 -1.62
N VAL A 91 10.64 11.45 -2.40
CA VAL A 91 11.94 10.95 -1.96
C VAL A 91 13.00 11.93 -2.44
N PRO A 92 13.83 12.51 -1.55
CA PRO A 92 14.85 13.47 -1.96
C PRO A 92 16.00 12.77 -2.68
N GLU A 93 16.80 13.55 -3.42
CA GLU A 93 18.07 13.08 -3.99
C GLU A 93 18.95 12.47 -2.88
N GLY A 94 19.65 11.39 -3.21
CA GLY A 94 20.53 10.67 -2.28
C GLY A 94 19.83 9.64 -1.41
N LEU A 95 18.51 9.48 -1.52
CA LEU A 95 17.74 8.42 -0.87
C LEU A 95 16.97 7.56 -1.88
N GLU A 96 16.79 6.30 -1.55
CA GLU A 96 15.95 5.36 -2.30
C GLU A 96 15.10 4.53 -1.33
N VAL A 97 13.81 4.37 -1.60
CA VAL A 97 12.95 3.47 -0.82
C VAL A 97 13.00 2.07 -1.41
N VAL A 98 13.68 1.17 -0.73
CA VAL A 98 13.92 -0.20 -1.19
C VAL A 98 12.73 -1.11 -0.94
N ARG A 99 12.07 -0.96 0.22
CA ARG A 99 10.88 -1.76 0.58
C ARG A 99 10.07 -1.13 1.70
N TYR A 100 8.87 -1.65 1.90
CA TYR A 100 8.03 -1.33 3.05
C TYR A 100 7.85 -2.56 3.94
N GLY A 101 7.61 -2.31 5.22
CA GLY A 101 7.34 -3.33 6.21
C GLY A 101 6.40 -2.83 7.30
N THR A 102 6.02 -3.72 8.22
CA THR A 102 5.16 -3.38 9.35
C THR A 102 5.80 -3.87 10.64
N ALA A 103 5.74 -3.05 11.69
CA ALA A 103 6.12 -3.45 13.04
C ALA A 103 5.13 -2.88 14.06
N THR A 104 4.75 -3.70 15.03
CA THR A 104 3.83 -3.33 16.12
C THR A 104 4.51 -2.44 17.15
N LEU A 105 3.74 -1.66 17.90
CA LEU A 105 4.27 -0.86 19.02
C LEU A 105 5.03 -1.72 20.04
N ARG A 106 4.61 -2.98 20.24
CA ARG A 106 5.31 -3.93 21.13
C ARG A 106 6.71 -4.25 20.62
N GLN A 107 6.88 -4.43 19.30
CA GLN A 107 8.18 -4.75 18.69
C GLN A 107 9.13 -3.57 18.71
N THR A 108 8.61 -2.35 18.63
CA THR A 108 9.39 -1.11 18.67
C THR A 108 9.67 -0.62 20.09
N GLY A 109 9.25 -1.36 21.12
CA GLY A 109 9.38 -0.94 22.52
C GLY A 109 8.48 0.24 22.92
N GLY A 110 7.43 0.53 22.13
CA GLY A 110 6.52 1.65 22.31
C GLY A 110 6.43 2.54 21.06
N TYR A 111 6.16 3.82 21.28
CA TYR A 111 6.12 4.81 20.20
C TYR A 111 7.55 5.13 19.75
N LEU A 112 7.93 4.65 18.56
CA LEU A 112 9.24 4.92 17.96
C LEU A 112 9.03 5.66 16.65
N ILE A 113 9.19 6.98 16.71
CA ILE A 113 9.27 7.84 15.53
C ILE A 113 10.75 8.08 15.28
N GLY A 114 11.32 7.41 14.28
CA GLY A 114 12.78 7.31 14.19
C GLY A 114 13.30 6.76 12.87
N VAL A 115 14.61 6.88 12.73
CA VAL A 115 15.42 6.15 11.76
C VAL A 115 16.33 5.22 12.56
N THR A 116 16.39 3.94 12.18
CA THR A 116 17.08 2.91 12.97
C THR A 116 17.55 1.74 12.11
N GLN A 117 18.52 0.99 12.63
CA GLN A 117 18.94 -0.29 12.08
C GLN A 117 18.66 -1.45 13.04
N ASP A 118 18.09 -1.17 14.22
CA ASP A 118 18.30 -1.97 15.43
C ASP A 118 17.16 -2.96 15.71
N PHE A 119 16.17 -3.06 14.81
CA PHE A 119 15.13 -4.08 14.93
C PHE A 119 14.65 -4.62 13.59
N ALA A 120 14.09 -5.82 13.66
CA ALA A 120 13.52 -6.52 12.52
C ALA A 120 12.11 -6.01 12.22
N VAL A 121 11.96 -5.32 11.10
CA VAL A 121 10.64 -5.02 10.52
C VAL A 121 10.21 -6.21 9.67
N GLY A 122 9.00 -6.72 9.93
CA GLY A 122 8.39 -7.80 9.16
C GLY A 122 7.91 -7.34 7.77
N PRO A 123 7.42 -8.26 6.93
CA PRO A 123 6.80 -7.88 5.67
C PRO A 123 5.61 -6.94 5.91
N ALA A 124 5.32 -6.06 4.95
CA ALA A 124 4.19 -5.15 5.04
C ALA A 124 2.89 -5.95 5.15
N ARG A 125 2.08 -5.66 6.17
CA ARG A 125 0.80 -6.33 6.44
C ARG A 125 -0.27 -5.31 6.84
N PRO A 126 -1.52 -5.54 6.43
CA PRO A 126 -2.63 -4.71 6.89
C PRO A 126 -2.80 -4.77 8.41
N PHE A 127 -3.26 -3.67 9.00
CA PHE A 127 -3.59 -3.61 10.42
C PHE A 127 -4.85 -2.76 10.66
N VAL A 128 -5.59 -3.11 11.71
CA VAL A 128 -6.84 -2.43 12.07
C VAL A 128 -6.55 -1.29 13.04
N VAL A 129 -7.25 -0.18 12.85
CA VAL A 129 -7.30 0.96 13.76
C VAL A 129 -8.74 1.11 14.24
N ALA A 130 -8.91 1.02 15.57
CA ALA A 130 -10.23 1.13 16.20
C ALA A 130 -10.88 2.50 15.93
N PRO A 131 -12.22 2.62 15.99
CA PRO A 131 -12.89 3.92 15.98
C PRO A 131 -12.26 4.89 16.98
N HIS A 132 -11.96 6.12 16.54
CA HIS A 132 -11.32 7.15 17.39
C HIS A 132 -10.02 6.70 18.08
N GLY A 133 -9.40 5.61 17.60
CA GLY A 133 -8.21 5.01 18.18
C GLY A 133 -6.95 5.34 17.40
N ARG A 134 -5.81 5.07 18.04
CA ARG A 134 -4.48 5.13 17.43
C ARG A 134 -4.06 3.76 16.92
N ALA A 135 -3.32 3.72 15.82
CA ALA A 135 -2.79 2.47 15.31
C ALA A 135 -1.83 1.79 16.30
N GLY A 136 -1.95 0.47 16.42
CA GLY A 136 -1.04 -0.38 17.20
C GLY A 136 0.21 -0.83 16.43
N ALA A 137 0.40 -0.34 15.20
CA ALA A 137 1.52 -0.69 14.34
C ALA A 137 1.88 0.46 13.40
N TYR A 138 3.16 0.53 13.05
CA TYR A 138 3.72 1.45 12.07
C TYR A 138 3.89 0.75 10.71
N VAL A 139 3.71 1.51 9.63
CA VAL A 139 4.37 1.17 8.37
C VAL A 139 5.78 1.76 8.41
N TRP A 140 6.78 0.93 8.15
CA TRP A 140 8.17 1.32 8.06
C TRP A 140 8.63 1.27 6.61
N MET A 141 9.54 2.15 6.25
CA MET A 141 10.17 2.20 4.94
C MET A 141 11.67 1.93 5.07
N ARG A 142 12.17 0.97 4.32
CA ARG A 142 13.60 0.68 4.21
C ARG A 142 14.17 1.66 3.21
N VAL A 143 15.04 2.54 3.67
CA VAL A 143 15.65 3.58 2.86
C VAL A 143 17.13 3.27 2.71
N ARG A 144 17.62 3.21 1.48
CA ARG A 144 19.03 3.16 1.15
C ARG A 144 19.53 4.58 0.91
N VAL A 145 20.71 4.90 1.45
CA VAL A 145 21.41 6.14 1.15
C VAL A 145 22.27 5.91 -0.08
N THR A 146 21.95 6.58 -1.18
CA THR A 146 22.62 6.39 -2.48
C THR A 146 23.66 7.48 -2.76
N GLY A 147 23.66 8.57 -1.99
CA GLY A 147 24.60 9.67 -2.15
C GLY A 147 24.32 10.83 -1.17
N PRO A 148 24.79 12.05 -1.48
CA PRO A 148 24.46 13.25 -0.70
C PRO A 148 22.94 13.46 -0.60
N VAL A 149 22.42 13.57 0.63
CA VAL A 149 20.98 13.73 0.86
C VAL A 149 20.59 15.21 0.77
N ARG A 150 19.71 15.55 -0.17
CA ARG A 150 19.23 16.92 -0.40
C ARG A 150 17.72 17.03 -0.25
N GLY A 151 17.28 17.41 0.94
CA GLY A 151 15.86 17.60 1.27
C GLY A 151 15.35 16.57 2.27
N THR A 152 14.03 16.36 2.27
CA THR A 152 13.34 15.51 3.24
C THR A 152 12.44 14.50 2.52
N LEU A 153 12.27 13.33 3.14
CA LEU A 153 11.17 12.45 2.78
C LEU A 153 9.88 13.17 3.14
N SER A 154 8.96 13.37 2.19
CA SER A 154 7.76 14.15 2.46
C SER A 154 6.51 13.72 1.71
N GLY A 155 5.37 13.95 2.37
CA GLY A 155 4.05 13.53 1.92
C GLY A 155 3.88 12.01 2.03
N CYS A 156 2.78 11.58 2.64
CA CYS A 156 2.47 10.18 2.83
C CYS A 156 1.12 9.88 2.19
N ARG A 157 1.05 8.80 1.43
CA ARG A 157 -0.21 8.28 0.89
C ARG A 157 -0.55 6.98 1.58
N PHE A 158 -1.72 6.95 2.20
CA PHE A 158 -2.30 5.75 2.78
C PHE A 158 -3.36 5.19 1.84
N TRP A 159 -3.44 3.87 1.81
CA TRP A 159 -4.61 3.15 1.35
C TRP A 159 -5.20 2.42 2.54
N TYR A 160 -6.49 2.58 2.74
CA TYR A 160 -7.19 1.96 3.85
C TYR A 160 -8.57 1.50 3.41
N ARG A 161 -9.16 0.59 4.17
CA ARG A 161 -10.50 0.10 3.96
C ARG A 161 -11.40 0.47 5.12
N GLN A 162 -12.59 1.00 4.83
CA GLN A 162 -13.69 1.13 5.77
C GLN A 162 -14.92 0.42 5.23
N GLY A 163 -15.38 -0.61 5.94
CA GLY A 163 -16.40 -1.52 5.40
C GLY A 163 -15.89 -2.23 4.14
N VAL A 164 -16.62 -2.07 3.03
CA VAL A 164 -16.27 -2.67 1.73
C VAL A 164 -15.49 -1.73 0.80
N VAL A 165 -15.30 -0.47 1.19
CA VAL A 165 -14.70 0.57 0.33
C VAL A 165 -13.23 0.76 0.68
N GLU A 166 -12.37 0.70 -0.33
CA GLU A 166 -10.94 1.00 -0.21
C GLU A 166 -10.67 2.45 -0.66
N TYR A 167 -10.26 3.28 0.27
CA TYR A 167 -9.93 4.68 0.08
C TYR A 167 -8.43 4.90 -0.10
N ARG A 168 -8.08 6.04 -0.69
CA ARG A 168 -6.74 6.61 -0.73
C ARG A 168 -6.77 7.96 -0.04
N GLN A 169 -5.80 8.24 0.83
CA GLN A 169 -5.69 9.54 1.48
C GLN A 169 -4.23 9.97 1.56
N ASP A 170 -3.99 11.18 1.08
CA ASP A 170 -2.71 11.86 1.18
C ASP A 170 -2.71 12.71 2.44
N VAL A 171 -1.63 12.60 3.22
CA VAL A 171 -1.42 13.33 4.47
C VAL A 171 -0.03 13.94 4.49
N GLY A 172 0.12 15.06 5.20
CA GLY A 172 1.43 15.66 5.44
C GLY A 172 2.27 14.74 6.33
N CYS A 173 3.50 14.43 5.92
CA CYS A 173 4.48 13.77 6.76
C CYS A 173 5.86 14.24 6.31
N GLU A 174 6.81 14.37 7.24
CA GLU A 174 8.17 14.77 6.93
C GLU A 174 9.18 13.97 7.76
N THR A 175 10.30 13.58 7.15
CA THR A 175 11.39 12.89 7.84
C THR A 175 12.73 13.30 7.24
N VAL A 176 13.69 13.62 8.09
CA VAL A 176 15.03 14.07 7.72
C VAL A 176 16.04 12.96 7.94
N VAL A 177 16.79 12.67 6.88
CA VAL A 177 17.96 11.80 6.93
C VAL A 177 19.14 12.63 6.45
N ARG A 178 20.19 12.75 7.25
CA ARG A 178 21.40 13.52 6.96
C ARG A 178 22.63 12.64 7.13
N LEU A 179 23.63 12.92 6.30
CA LEU A 179 24.94 12.31 6.44
C LEU A 179 25.66 12.90 7.65
N GLY A 180 26.45 12.08 8.32
CA GLY A 180 27.36 12.52 9.39
C GLY A 180 28.20 11.36 9.92
N PRO A 181 29.04 11.55 10.93
CA PRO A 181 29.90 10.49 11.46
C PRO A 181 29.08 9.29 11.97
N PRO A 182 29.54 8.04 11.81
CA PRO A 182 28.83 6.88 12.33
C PRO A 182 28.78 6.93 13.87
N LEU A 183 27.65 6.53 14.45
CA LEU A 183 27.56 6.32 15.89
C LEU A 183 28.43 5.12 16.26
N ARG A 184 29.34 5.31 17.23
CA ARG A 184 30.10 4.19 17.81
C ARG A 184 29.11 3.25 18.48
N ARG A 185 29.13 1.97 18.13
CA ARG A 185 28.41 0.95 18.88
C ARG A 185 29.08 0.82 20.25
N ALA A 186 28.33 1.11 21.31
CA ALA A 186 28.74 0.82 22.69
C ALA A 186 28.69 -0.68 22.95
#